data_AF-A0A6G2QGZ5-F1
#
_entry.id   AF-A0A6G2QGZ5-F1
#
_cell.length_a   1.000
_cell.length_b   1.000
_cell.length_c   1.000
_cell.angle_alpha   90.00
_cell.angle_beta   90.00
_cell.angle_gamma   90.00
#
_symmetry.space_group_name_H-M   'P 1'
#
loop_
_entity.id
_entity.type
_entity.pdbx_description
1 polymer ?
#
loop_
_entity_poly.entity_id
_entity_poly.type
_entity_poly.pdbx_seq_one_letter_code
_entity_poly.pdbx_strand_id
1 'polypeptide(L)'
;MTQQAEKHEHAARHEPRRSPFLYVVVCAAGVATGVSKLITAAQERNWEVGVIATPVAMNGFFDSAAVEAQTGRPIRSAWRTPGEPRPFPPPDAVVVAPATFNTVNKWAAGIADTLALGTLCEVAGLGVPIAVLPCVADALAAHPAYRDSLTRLRGMGVRFGDPYAGEPDPDGGRPEFRWERALDLLGP
;
A
#
# COMPACT_ATOMS: atom_id res chain seq x y z
N MET A 1 -28.30 21.37 -54.76
CA MET A 1 -28.66 22.04 -53.50
C MET A 1 -29.63 21.11 -52.78
N THR A 2 -29.38 20.47 -51.65
CA THR A 2 -28.35 20.62 -50.62
C THR A 2 -28.35 19.35 -49.77
N GLN A 3 -27.20 18.66 -49.72
CA GLN A 3 -26.51 18.11 -48.54
C GLN A 3 -27.24 17.78 -47.23
N GLN A 4 -26.79 16.64 -46.66
CA GLN A 4 -26.49 16.36 -45.24
C GLN A 4 -27.68 16.07 -44.29
N ALA A 5 -27.63 15.12 -43.37
CA ALA A 5 -26.57 14.22 -42.92
C ALA A 5 -27.19 12.98 -42.27
N GLU A 6 -26.53 11.85 -42.48
CA GLU A 6 -26.74 10.59 -41.77
C GLU A 6 -26.50 10.81 -40.27
N LYS A 7 -27.53 10.52 -39.46
CA LYS A 7 -27.39 10.38 -38.01
C LYS A 7 -26.71 9.05 -37.71
N HIS A 8 -25.38 9.03 -37.80
CA HIS A 8 -24.57 8.02 -37.13
C HIS A 8 -24.44 8.40 -35.66
N GLU A 9 -25.39 7.95 -34.85
CA GLU A 9 -25.28 7.96 -33.39
C GLU A 9 -24.28 6.85 -33.00
N HIS A 10 -23.02 7.24 -32.85
CA HIS A 10 -21.96 6.37 -32.35
C HIS A 10 -22.22 6.17 -30.85
N ALA A 11 -22.98 5.14 -30.49
CA ALA A 11 -23.08 4.68 -29.11
C ALA A 11 -21.66 4.32 -28.64
N ALA A 12 -21.07 5.18 -27.82
CA ALA A 12 -19.81 4.90 -27.15
C ALA A 12 -20.00 3.61 -26.34
N ARG A 13 -19.40 2.53 -26.82
CA ARG A 13 -19.33 1.27 -26.08
C ARG A 13 -18.64 1.58 -24.75
N HIS A 14 -19.40 1.54 -23.66
CA HIS A 14 -18.83 1.51 -22.32
C HIS A 14 -18.09 0.17 -22.21
N GLU A 15 -16.78 0.20 -22.46
CA GLU A 15 -15.93 -0.90 -22.00
C GLU A 15 -16.09 -0.98 -20.48
N PRO A 16 -16.36 -2.17 -19.91
CA PRO A 16 -16.47 -2.31 -18.47
C PRO A 16 -15.18 -1.81 -17.84
N ARG A 17 -15.26 -0.72 -17.05
CA ARG A 17 -14.11 -0.18 -16.32
C ARG A 17 -13.55 -1.32 -15.45
N ARG A 18 -12.32 -1.72 -15.73
CA ARG A 18 -11.59 -2.66 -14.88
C ARG A 18 -11.58 -2.13 -13.44
N SER A 19 -11.79 -3.00 -12.47
CA SER A 19 -11.59 -2.68 -11.06
C SER A 19 -10.16 -2.14 -10.84
N PRO A 20 -9.99 -1.03 -10.11
CA PRO A 20 -8.66 -0.48 -9.83
C PRO A 20 -7.86 -1.45 -8.96
N PHE A 21 -6.54 -1.49 -9.14
CA PHE A 21 -5.65 -2.42 -8.46
C PHE A 21 -4.83 -1.72 -7.38
N LEU A 22 -4.99 -2.18 -6.13
CA LEU A 22 -4.30 -1.68 -4.95
C LEU A 22 -3.14 -2.61 -4.60
N TYR A 23 -1.94 -2.05 -4.50
CA TYR A 23 -0.86 -2.74 -3.80
C TYR A 23 -0.95 -2.44 -2.30
N VAL A 24 -0.94 -3.48 -1.48
CA VAL A 24 -0.82 -3.37 -0.02
C VAL A 24 0.57 -3.87 0.38
N VAL A 25 1.43 -2.96 0.82
CA VAL A 25 2.76 -3.24 1.34
C VAL A 25 2.72 -3.39 2.86
N VAL A 26 3.13 -4.57 3.36
CA VAL A 26 3.03 -4.92 4.78
C VAL A 26 4.42 -5.04 5.40
N CYS A 27 4.70 -4.23 6.43
CA CYS A 27 5.93 -4.33 7.21
C CYS A 27 5.74 -5.12 8.51
N ALA A 28 6.86 -5.55 9.09
CA ALA A 28 6.89 -6.34 10.32
C ALA A 28 6.60 -5.48 11.56
N ALA A 29 5.33 -5.33 11.92
CA ALA A 29 4.89 -4.74 13.18
C ALA A 29 3.75 -5.59 13.76
N GLY A 30 3.59 -5.62 15.09
CA GLY A 30 2.62 -6.50 15.75
C GLY A 30 1.17 -6.33 15.28
N VAL A 31 0.81 -5.12 14.83
CA VAL A 31 -0.52 -4.85 14.27
C VAL A 31 -0.76 -5.50 12.91
N ALA A 32 0.27 -5.99 12.20
CA ALA A 32 0.14 -6.61 10.88
C ALA A 32 -0.83 -7.80 10.86
N THR A 33 -1.06 -8.46 12.00
CA THR A 33 -2.12 -9.47 12.19
C THR A 33 -3.51 -8.98 11.75
N GLY A 34 -3.75 -7.66 11.78
CA GLY A 34 -4.99 -7.03 11.35
C GLY A 34 -5.08 -6.66 9.87
N VAL A 35 -4.11 -7.04 9.01
CA VAL A 35 -4.08 -6.61 7.60
C VAL A 35 -5.34 -6.98 6.81
N SER A 36 -6.01 -8.07 7.17
CA SER A 36 -7.28 -8.46 6.57
C SER A 36 -8.37 -7.39 6.67
N LYS A 37 -8.34 -6.53 7.70
CA LYS A 37 -9.28 -5.40 7.83
C LYS A 37 -9.12 -4.40 6.69
N LEU A 38 -7.87 -4.05 6.36
CA LEU A 38 -7.57 -3.18 5.21
C LEU A 38 -7.98 -3.81 3.89
N ILE A 39 -7.73 -5.12 3.72
CA ILE A 39 -8.08 -5.84 2.50
C ILE A 39 -9.61 -5.84 2.31
N THR A 40 -10.37 -6.13 3.37
CA THR A 40 -11.84 -6.05 3.34
C THR A 40 -12.30 -4.66 2.97
N ALA A 41 -11.81 -3.61 3.66
CA ALA A 41 -12.20 -2.24 3.38
C ALA A 41 -11.86 -1.80 1.95
N ALA A 42 -10.75 -2.29 1.39
CA ALA A 42 -10.37 -2.02 0.00
C ALA A 42 -11.32 -2.72 -0.98
N GLN A 43 -11.65 -3.99 -0.74
CA GLN A 43 -12.59 -4.76 -1.58
C GLN A 43 -14.00 -4.16 -1.54
N GLU A 44 -14.47 -3.68 -0.38
CA GLU A 44 -15.74 -2.94 -0.23
C GLU A 44 -15.75 -1.64 -1.04
N ARG A 45 -14.58 -1.05 -1.30
CA ARG A 45 -14.39 0.11 -2.20
C ARG A 45 -14.05 -0.30 -3.64
N ASN A 46 -14.35 -1.53 -4.04
CA ASN A 46 -14.13 -2.13 -5.37
C ASN A 46 -12.67 -2.25 -5.83
N TRP A 47 -11.70 -2.24 -4.91
CA TRP A 47 -10.31 -2.52 -5.27
C TRP A 47 -10.07 -4.02 -5.43
N GLU A 48 -9.38 -4.40 -6.51
CA GLU A 48 -8.60 -5.63 -6.49
C GLU A 48 -7.32 -5.41 -5.68
N VAL A 49 -6.88 -6.40 -4.91
CA VAL A 49 -5.75 -6.25 -3.98
C VAL A 49 -4.63 -7.24 -4.27
N GLY A 50 -3.41 -6.74 -4.34
CA GLY A 50 -2.18 -7.54 -4.34
C GLY A 50 -1.32 -7.18 -3.12
N VAL A 51 -0.89 -8.20 -2.36
CA VAL A 51 -0.09 -7.99 -1.14
C VAL A 51 1.39 -8.20 -1.41
N ILE A 52 2.20 -7.25 -0.94
CA ILE A 52 3.65 -7.31 -0.94
C ILE A 52 4.13 -7.22 0.51
N ALA A 53 4.69 -8.30 1.05
CA ALA A 53 5.20 -8.32 2.41
C ALA A 53 6.72 -8.07 2.41
N THR A 54 7.24 -7.39 3.44
CA THR A 54 8.68 -7.45 3.69
C THR A 54 9.07 -8.87 4.13
N PRO A 55 10.32 -9.33 3.89
CA PRO A 55 10.74 -10.67 4.28
C PRO A 55 10.49 -10.99 5.77
N VAL A 56 10.68 -9.99 6.63
CA VAL A 56 10.43 -10.15 8.07
C VAL A 56 8.93 -10.28 8.36
N ALA A 57 8.07 -9.51 7.69
CA ALA A 57 6.62 -9.59 7.88
C ALA A 57 6.07 -10.96 7.44
N MET A 58 6.59 -11.47 6.33
CA MET A 58 6.23 -12.79 5.79
C MET A 58 6.60 -13.94 6.75
N ASN A 59 7.54 -13.72 7.68
CA ASN A 59 7.98 -14.72 8.65
C ASN A 59 7.07 -14.81 9.90
N GLY A 60 5.74 -14.75 9.69
CA GLY A 60 4.75 -15.01 10.75
C GLY A 60 4.16 -13.80 11.47
N PHE A 61 4.21 -12.60 10.90
CA PHE A 61 3.55 -11.42 11.51
C PHE A 61 2.04 -11.36 11.26
N PHE A 62 1.52 -12.17 10.35
CA PHE A 62 0.11 -12.28 10.01
C PHE A 62 -0.16 -13.65 9.36
N ASP A 63 -1.44 -14.04 9.26
CA ASP A 63 -1.84 -15.28 8.62
C ASP A 63 -1.78 -15.12 7.09
N SER A 64 -0.69 -15.61 6.50
CA SER A 64 -0.48 -15.51 5.06
C SER A 64 -1.50 -16.32 4.26
N ALA A 65 -1.91 -17.49 4.76
CA ALA A 65 -2.87 -18.34 4.06
C ALA A 65 -4.25 -17.67 4.01
N ALA A 66 -4.68 -17.04 5.12
CA ALA A 66 -5.91 -16.27 5.15
C ALA A 66 -5.87 -15.07 4.18
N VAL A 67 -4.74 -14.36 4.10
CA VAL A 67 -4.56 -13.24 3.18
C VAL A 67 -4.57 -13.69 1.71
N GLU A 68 -3.92 -14.81 1.38
CA GLU A 68 -3.96 -15.38 0.02
C GLU A 68 -5.36 -15.83 -0.37
N ALA A 69 -6.09 -16.48 0.56
CA ALA A 69 -7.47 -16.86 0.35
C ALA A 69 -8.39 -15.64 0.14
N GLN A 70 -8.21 -14.58 0.94
CA GLN A 70 -9.00 -13.36 0.86
C GLN A 70 -8.76 -12.57 -0.44
N THR A 71 -7.52 -12.56 -0.94
CA THR A 71 -7.15 -11.82 -2.16
C THR A 71 -7.24 -12.65 -3.44
N GLY A 72 -7.30 -13.98 -3.32
CA GLY A 72 -7.23 -14.92 -4.45
C GLY A 72 -5.90 -14.89 -5.18
N ARG A 73 -4.83 -14.39 -4.54
CA ARG A 73 -3.51 -14.14 -5.15
C ARG A 73 -2.40 -14.50 -4.18
N PRO A 74 -1.24 -14.99 -4.67
CA PRO A 74 -0.09 -15.24 -3.81
C PRO A 74 0.48 -13.94 -3.25
N ILE A 75 0.96 -13.99 -2.01
CA ILE A 75 1.70 -12.87 -1.43
C ILE A 75 3.10 -12.83 -2.03
N ARG A 76 3.58 -11.63 -2.33
CA ARG A 76 4.94 -11.46 -2.82
C ARG A 76 5.86 -10.96 -1.72
N SER A 77 6.98 -11.64 -1.52
CA SER A 77 8.06 -11.18 -0.64
C SER A 77 9.44 -11.20 -1.32
N ALA A 78 9.56 -11.80 -2.50
CA ALA A 78 10.82 -11.98 -3.22
C ALA A 78 10.67 -11.59 -4.70
N TRP A 79 11.80 -11.28 -5.33
CA TRP A 79 11.86 -11.03 -6.76
C TRP A 79 11.51 -12.29 -7.55
N ARG A 80 10.84 -12.09 -8.68
CA ARG A 80 10.63 -13.13 -9.68
C ARG A 80 11.96 -13.43 -10.38
N THR A 81 12.10 -14.64 -10.90
CA THR A 81 13.23 -14.95 -11.79
C THR A 81 12.99 -14.37 -13.19
N PRO A 82 14.04 -14.10 -13.99
CA PRO A 82 13.88 -13.68 -15.38
C PRO A 82 13.05 -14.72 -16.16
N GLY A 83 11.98 -14.26 -16.83
CA GLY A 83 11.08 -15.12 -17.62
C GLY A 83 9.78 -15.51 -16.92
N GLU A 84 9.72 -15.44 -15.59
CA GLU A 84 8.45 -15.59 -14.86
C GLU A 84 7.51 -14.42 -15.17
N PRO A 85 6.20 -14.65 -15.37
CA PRO A 85 5.25 -13.56 -15.64
C PRO A 85 5.16 -12.58 -14.47
N ARG A 86 4.74 -11.34 -14.73
CA ARG A 86 4.45 -10.39 -13.65
C ARG A 86 3.16 -10.85 -12.94
N PRO A 87 3.19 -11.14 -11.63
CA PRO A 87 2.03 -11.72 -10.93
C PRO A 87 0.89 -10.73 -10.70
N PHE A 88 1.20 -9.43 -10.61
CA PHE A 88 0.22 -8.36 -10.43
C PHE A 88 0.23 -7.40 -11.63
N PRO A 89 -0.91 -6.81 -12.01
CA PRO A 89 -0.94 -5.67 -12.93
C PRO A 89 -0.25 -4.44 -12.28
N PRO A 90 0.10 -3.40 -13.05
CA PRO A 90 0.50 -2.12 -12.47
C PRO A 90 -0.53 -1.61 -11.45
N PRO A 91 -0.11 -1.05 -10.31
CA PRO A 91 -1.04 -0.52 -9.32
C PRO A 91 -1.61 0.83 -9.76
N ASP A 92 -2.88 1.05 -9.47
CA ASP A 92 -3.50 2.38 -9.54
C ASP A 92 -3.24 3.17 -8.24
N ALA A 93 -2.96 2.48 -7.13
CA ALA A 93 -2.52 3.08 -5.87
C ALA A 93 -1.72 2.10 -5.01
N VAL A 94 -1.00 2.63 -4.01
CA VAL A 94 -0.25 1.85 -3.02
C VAL A 94 -0.60 2.28 -1.60
N VAL A 95 -0.85 1.30 -0.72
CA VAL A 95 -0.90 1.50 0.73
C VAL A 95 0.30 0.80 1.37
N VAL A 96 0.99 1.47 2.28
CA VAL A 96 1.98 0.85 3.17
C VAL A 96 1.43 0.84 4.59
N ALA A 97 0.98 -0.32 5.06
CA ALA A 97 0.34 -0.44 6.35
C ALA A 97 0.52 -1.86 6.94
N PRO A 98 1.10 -1.98 8.16
CA PRO A 98 1.88 -0.94 8.83
C PRO A 98 3.17 -0.62 8.07
N ALA A 99 3.67 0.61 8.20
CA ALA A 99 5.01 1.01 7.78
C ALA A 99 5.94 1.16 8.98
N THR A 100 7.04 0.41 9.01
CA THR A 100 8.01 0.47 10.12
C THR A 100 9.09 1.52 9.87
N PHE A 101 9.77 1.92 10.95
CA PHE A 101 10.93 2.81 10.92
C PHE A 101 11.98 2.40 9.87
N ASN A 102 12.33 1.10 9.85
CA ASN A 102 13.31 0.55 8.91
C ASN A 102 12.90 0.79 7.44
N THR A 103 11.64 0.47 7.09
CA THR A 103 11.16 0.63 5.71
C THR A 103 11.09 2.11 5.34
N VAL A 104 10.56 2.98 6.21
CA VAL A 104 10.45 4.42 5.95
C VAL A 104 11.82 5.05 5.68
N ASN A 105 12.82 4.76 6.52
CA ASN A 105 14.15 5.35 6.37
C ASN A 105 14.89 4.82 5.14
N LYS A 106 14.83 3.50 4.89
CA LYS A 106 15.44 2.91 3.69
C LYS A 106 14.81 3.48 2.42
N TRP A 107 13.48 3.58 2.41
CA TRP A 107 12.76 4.12 1.26
C TRP A 107 13.12 5.58 0.98
N ALA A 108 13.14 6.44 2.01
CA ALA A 108 13.53 7.83 1.86
C ALA A 108 14.99 7.98 1.36
N ALA A 109 15.88 7.05 1.72
CA ALA A 109 17.26 7.01 1.24
C ALA A 109 17.42 6.40 -0.17
N GLY A 110 16.36 5.87 -0.79
CA GLY A 110 16.41 5.19 -2.09
C GLY A 110 16.99 3.77 -2.03
N ILE A 111 17.07 3.16 -0.85
CA ILE A 111 17.57 1.79 -0.68
C ILE A 111 16.46 0.81 -1.08
N ALA A 112 16.76 -0.09 -2.02
CA ALA A 112 15.84 -1.04 -2.63
C ALA A 112 16.25 -2.51 -2.41
N ASP A 113 16.63 -2.86 -1.18
CA ASP A 113 17.20 -4.17 -0.83
C ASP A 113 16.14 -5.28 -0.55
N THR A 114 14.86 -4.95 -0.67
CA THR A 114 13.75 -5.91 -0.61
C THR A 114 12.76 -5.66 -1.75
N LEU A 115 11.94 -6.66 -2.09
CA LEU A 115 10.85 -6.49 -3.06
C LEU A 115 9.96 -5.29 -2.73
N ALA A 116 9.57 -5.18 -1.46
CA ALA A 116 8.74 -4.08 -0.96
C ALA A 116 9.39 -2.71 -1.24
N LEU A 117 10.65 -2.53 -0.84
CA LEU A 117 11.36 -1.27 -1.04
C LEU A 117 11.61 -0.95 -2.52
N GLY A 118 12.01 -1.92 -3.33
CA GLY A 118 12.19 -1.71 -4.77
C GLY A 118 10.88 -1.31 -5.45
N THR A 119 9.75 -1.92 -5.06
CA THR A 119 8.43 -1.54 -5.55
C THR A 119 8.07 -0.11 -5.14
N LEU A 120 8.31 0.27 -3.88
CA LEU A 120 8.03 1.62 -3.37
C LEU A 120 8.88 2.70 -4.07
N CYS A 121 10.15 2.41 -4.35
CA CYS A 121 11.01 3.30 -5.12
C CYS A 121 10.51 3.45 -6.57
N GLU A 122 10.11 2.35 -7.23
CA GLU A 122 9.58 2.36 -8.59
C GLU A 122 8.28 3.18 -8.68
N VAL A 123 7.28 2.87 -7.84
CA VAL A 123 5.95 3.49 -7.93
C VAL A 123 5.98 4.99 -7.59
N ALA A 124 6.90 5.43 -6.73
CA ALA A 124 7.10 6.84 -6.45
C ALA A 124 7.61 7.60 -7.68
N GLY A 125 8.52 7.00 -8.46
CA GLY A 125 8.99 7.58 -9.73
C GLY A 125 7.92 7.62 -10.83
N LEU A 126 6.92 6.73 -10.75
CA LEU A 126 5.78 6.68 -11.67
C LEU A 126 4.64 7.62 -11.29
N GLY A 127 4.73 8.34 -10.17
CA GLY A 127 3.67 9.24 -9.70
C GLY A 127 2.40 8.54 -9.24
N VAL A 128 2.48 7.23 -8.91
CA VAL A 128 1.34 6.48 -8.36
C VAL A 128 0.98 7.07 -6.99
N PRO A 129 -0.31 7.27 -6.65
CA PRO A 129 -0.73 7.69 -5.32
C PRO A 129 -0.29 6.69 -4.23
N ILE A 130 0.38 7.19 -3.18
CA ILE A 130 0.86 6.36 -2.07
C ILE A 130 0.35 6.90 -0.73
N ALA A 131 -0.30 6.03 0.04
CA ALA A 131 -0.70 6.28 1.42
C ALA A 131 0.07 5.39 2.40
N VAL A 132 0.38 5.91 3.57
CA VAL A 132 1.22 5.23 4.57
C VAL A 132 0.59 5.35 5.95
N LEU A 133 0.40 4.22 6.63
CA LEU A 133 0.07 4.18 8.06
C LEU A 133 1.33 3.75 8.84
N PRO A 134 2.04 4.69 9.46
CA PRO A 134 3.24 4.36 10.22
C PRO A 134 2.88 3.58 11.49
N CYS A 135 3.66 2.55 11.80
CA CYS A 135 3.66 1.88 13.11
C CYS A 135 5.09 1.90 13.64
N VAL A 136 5.40 2.90 14.47
CA VAL A 136 6.75 3.23 14.93
C VAL A 136 6.71 3.65 16.39
N ALA A 137 7.39 2.89 17.25
CA ALA A 137 7.53 3.20 18.68
C ALA A 137 8.08 4.61 18.92
N ASP A 138 7.74 5.23 20.05
CA ASP A 138 8.00 6.65 20.29
C ASP A 138 9.50 6.99 20.27
N ALA A 139 10.34 6.11 20.82
CA ALA A 139 11.79 6.27 20.80
C ALA A 139 12.36 6.31 19.36
N LEU A 140 11.80 5.50 18.45
CA LEU A 140 12.20 5.50 17.04
C LEU A 140 11.61 6.71 16.29
N ALA A 141 10.38 7.12 16.63
CA ALA A 141 9.77 8.32 16.05
C ALA A 141 10.51 9.61 16.45
N ALA A 142 11.17 9.61 17.61
CA ALA A 142 12.02 10.71 18.08
C ALA A 142 13.36 10.82 17.33
N HIS A 143 13.80 9.77 16.62
CA HIS A 143 15.08 9.75 15.93
C HIS A 143 15.11 10.76 14.76
N PRO A 144 16.16 11.60 14.61
CA PRO A 144 16.20 12.67 13.61
C PRO A 144 16.03 12.15 12.17
N ALA A 145 16.72 11.06 11.82
CA ALA A 145 16.60 10.47 10.48
C ALA A 145 15.17 10.08 10.09
N TYR A 146 14.29 9.74 11.06
CA TYR A 146 12.90 9.45 10.75
C TYR A 146 12.13 10.70 10.34
N ARG A 147 12.33 11.81 11.06
CA ARG A 147 11.72 13.10 10.72
C ARG A 147 12.16 13.60 9.34
N ASP A 148 13.44 13.46 9.03
CA ASP A 148 14.00 13.80 7.72
C ASP A 148 13.41 12.90 6.62
N SER A 149 13.27 11.61 6.90
CA SER A 149 12.67 10.64 5.99
C SER A 149 11.20 10.94 5.70
N LEU A 150 10.42 11.26 6.74
CA LEU A 150 9.03 11.70 6.58
C LEU A 150 8.93 12.97 5.72
N THR A 151 9.81 13.95 5.97
CA THR A 151 9.85 15.20 5.21
C THR A 151 10.14 14.93 3.74
N ARG A 152 11.14 14.11 3.45
CA ARG A 152 11.51 13.74 2.08
C ARG A 152 10.39 13.00 1.35
N LEU A 153 9.80 11.98 1.98
CA LEU A 153 8.72 11.20 1.38
C LEU A 153 7.46 12.03 1.16
N ARG A 154 7.10 12.93 2.10
CA ARG A 154 6.02 13.91 1.88
C ARG A 154 6.32 14.84 0.70
N GLY A 155 7.57 15.28 0.56
CA GLY A 155 8.03 16.04 -0.61
C GLY A 155 7.90 15.28 -1.94
N MET A 156 7.86 13.94 -1.89
CA MET A 156 7.60 13.07 -3.04
C MET A 156 6.09 12.81 -3.27
N GLY A 157 5.21 13.47 -2.52
CA GLY A 157 3.76 13.30 -2.64
C GLY A 157 3.17 12.13 -1.84
N VAL A 158 3.98 11.46 -1.00
CA VAL A 158 3.51 10.37 -0.13
C VAL A 158 2.66 10.94 1.01
N ARG A 159 1.48 10.35 1.21
CA ARG A 159 0.50 10.81 2.20
C ARG A 159 0.56 9.93 3.45
N PHE A 160 0.83 10.53 4.60
CA PHE A 160 0.95 9.82 5.87
C PHE A 160 -0.31 9.99 6.71
N GLY A 161 -0.76 8.88 7.31
CA GLY A 161 -1.72 8.90 8.41
C GLY A 161 -1.07 9.30 9.72
N ASP A 162 -1.88 9.28 10.77
CA ASP A 162 -1.44 9.66 12.11
C ASP A 162 -0.37 8.70 12.64
N PRO A 163 0.59 9.20 13.45
CA PRO A 163 1.55 8.35 14.13
C PRO A 163 0.86 7.29 15.00
N TYR A 164 1.40 6.08 15.00
CA TYR A 164 0.95 5.00 15.86
C TYR A 164 2.16 4.27 16.46
N ALA A 165 2.29 4.30 17.78
CA ALA A 165 3.40 3.64 18.49
C ALA A 165 3.11 2.16 18.77
N GLY A 166 1.83 1.77 18.83
CA GLY A 166 1.41 0.43 19.25
C GLY A 166 1.69 0.14 20.73
N GLU A 167 2.08 1.15 21.50
CA GLU A 167 2.29 1.09 22.92
C GLU A 167 0.95 1.23 23.66
N PRO A 168 0.80 0.61 24.85
CA PRO A 168 -0.35 0.89 25.71
C PRO A 168 -0.39 2.36 26.09
N ASP A 169 -1.59 2.92 26.17
CA ASP A 169 -1.82 4.20 26.82
C ASP A 169 -1.58 4.08 28.35
N PRO A 170 -1.55 5.22 29.09
CA PRO A 170 -1.36 5.21 30.53
C PRO A 170 -2.40 4.39 31.31
N ASP A 171 -3.59 4.17 30.73
CA ASP A 171 -4.69 3.41 31.31
C ASP A 171 -4.62 1.90 30.93
N GLY A 172 -3.59 1.49 30.21
CA GLY A 172 -3.36 0.10 29.77
C GLY A 172 -4.17 -0.31 28.53
N GLY A 173 -4.96 0.60 27.96
CA GLY A 173 -5.61 0.42 26.66
C GLY A 173 -4.58 0.48 25.53
N ARG A 174 -4.87 -0.11 24.38
CA ARG A 174 -4.08 0.14 23.17
C ARG A 174 -4.92 0.93 22.19
N PRO A 175 -4.41 2.03 21.63
CA PRO A 175 -5.13 2.76 20.60
C PRO A 175 -5.43 1.81 19.43
N GLU A 176 -6.59 1.98 18.80
CA GLU A 176 -6.95 1.18 17.63
C GLU A 176 -6.13 1.60 16.41
N PHE A 177 -5.57 0.63 15.69
CA PHE A 177 -4.93 0.88 14.40
C PHE A 177 -6.01 1.03 13.32
N ARG A 178 -6.26 2.28 12.89
CA ARG A 178 -7.33 2.65 11.94
C ARG A 178 -6.94 2.32 10.49
N TRP A 179 -7.08 1.06 10.10
CA TRP A 179 -6.69 0.54 8.79
C TRP A 179 -7.31 1.28 7.61
N GLU A 180 -8.60 1.58 7.69
CA GLU A 180 -9.41 2.20 6.65
C GLU A 180 -8.90 3.60 6.29
N ARG A 181 -8.21 4.26 7.22
CA ARG A 181 -7.64 5.59 7.02
C ARG A 181 -6.63 5.61 5.89
N ALA A 182 -5.97 4.49 5.61
CA ALA A 182 -5.05 4.38 4.48
C ALA A 182 -5.75 4.66 3.14
N LEU A 183 -6.99 4.20 2.98
CA LEU A 183 -7.76 4.36 1.75
C LEU A 183 -8.28 5.79 1.62
N ASP A 184 -8.66 6.43 2.72
CA ASP A 184 -9.10 7.83 2.71
C ASP A 184 -8.00 8.79 2.25
N LEU A 185 -6.74 8.45 2.57
CA LEU A 185 -5.57 9.23 2.14
C LEU A 185 -5.35 9.16 0.63
N LEU A 186 -5.80 8.10 -0.06
CA LEU A 186 -5.64 7.98 -1.51
C LEU A 186 -6.57 8.92 -2.29
N GLY A 187 -7.63 9.43 -1.65
CA GLY A 187 -8.67 10.25 -2.28
C GLY A 187 -9.81 9.41 -2.87
N PRO A 188 -10.92 10.04 -3.29
CA PRO A 188 -12.00 9.39 -4.02
C PRO A 188 -11.59 8.96 -5.44
#